data_AF-A0A7S0D2I6-F1
#
_entry.id   AF-A0A7S0D2I6-F1
#
_cell.length_a   1.000
_cell.length_b   1.000
_cell.length_c   1.000
_cell.angle_alpha   90.00
_cell.angle_beta   90.00
_cell.angle_gamma   90.00
#
_symmetry.space_group_name_H-M   'P 1'
#
loop_
_entity.id
_entity.type
_entity.pdbx_description
1 polymer ?
#
loop_
_entity_poly.entity_id
_entity_poly.type
_entity_poly.pdbx_seq_one_letter_code
_entity_poly.pdbx_strand_id
1 'polypeptide(L)'
;PRSRRWTADGAARFAYHAERFVDGISLDVADVAGGADVVVFGGGGGRDAAPSCFFGDVAVDAEAGDPARWRLPAQRCGGSAFACLGWTATKCVAPSHPAGFVVLSFGAAHDSAPFLSDGGASAFASAQFAFHAPARVRAGFPSHSPAAGGGVVFVRGANLKPGAGDAVPSCRFGESDAAARGPATAVSSALMACETPERFVGIVQLSVSVVDGGATHSALAAGAGGVGG
;
A
#
# COMPACT_ATOMS: atom_id res chain seq x y z
N PRO A 1 -13.83 9.53 22.65
CA PRO A 1 -13.81 10.52 23.75
C PRO A 1 -15.21 10.72 24.37
N ARG A 2 -15.39 10.33 25.64
CA ARG A 2 -16.63 10.55 26.40
C ARG A 2 -16.68 12.00 26.91
N SER A 3 -17.54 12.85 26.35
CA SER A 3 -17.84 14.16 26.93
C SER A 3 -19.34 14.49 26.90
N ARG A 4 -20.09 13.82 27.78
CA ARG A 4 -21.31 14.41 28.35
C ARG A 4 -21.05 14.68 29.83
N ARG A 5 -20.32 15.76 30.12
CA ARG A 5 -20.24 16.28 31.49
C ARG A 5 -20.24 17.81 31.42
N TRP A 6 -21.45 18.35 31.38
CA TRP A 6 -21.71 19.69 31.90
C TRP A 6 -21.43 19.59 33.39
N THR A 7 -20.31 20.13 33.85
CA THR A 7 -19.99 20.14 35.28
C THR A 7 -20.88 21.16 35.97
N ALA A 8 -21.37 20.82 37.16
CA ALA A 8 -22.38 21.58 37.91
C ALA A 8 -21.86 22.91 38.50
N ASP A 9 -20.63 23.28 38.19
CA ASP A 9 -19.90 24.47 38.63
C ASP A 9 -20.08 25.68 37.69
N GLY A 10 -20.94 25.58 36.67
CA GLY A 10 -21.27 26.70 35.76
C GLY A 10 -20.15 27.07 34.79
N ALA A 11 -19.02 26.37 34.80
CA ALA A 11 -17.91 26.60 33.90
C ALA A 11 -18.06 25.77 32.61
N ALA A 12 -18.74 26.32 31.60
CA ALA A 12 -18.70 25.75 30.26
C ALA A 12 -17.27 25.85 29.72
N ARG A 13 -16.61 24.71 29.48
CA ARG A 13 -15.28 24.66 28.86
C ARG A 13 -15.44 24.44 27.36
N PHE A 14 -14.97 25.39 26.58
CA PHE A 14 -14.85 25.29 25.13
C PHE A 14 -13.36 25.15 24.77
N ALA A 15 -13.03 24.18 23.93
CA ALA A 15 -11.65 23.94 23.50
C ALA A 15 -11.53 24.11 21.99
N TYR A 16 -10.60 24.96 21.56
CA TYR A 16 -10.18 25.04 20.17
C TYR A 16 -9.18 23.90 19.90
N HIS A 17 -9.28 23.29 18.71
CA HIS A 17 -8.31 22.33 18.22
C HIS A 17 -7.66 22.87 16.94
N ALA A 18 -6.42 22.47 16.68
CA ALA A 18 -5.79 22.76 15.40
C ALA A 18 -6.57 22.08 14.27
N GLU A 19 -6.58 22.71 13.10
CA GLU A 19 -7.19 22.14 11.91
C GLU A 19 -6.47 20.85 11.53
N ARG A 20 -7.23 19.80 11.18
CA ARG A 20 -6.67 18.54 10.70
C ARG A 20 -6.31 18.68 9.23
N PHE A 21 -5.10 18.25 8.88
CA PHE A 21 -4.64 18.29 7.50
C PHE A 21 -3.78 17.07 7.18
N VAL A 22 -3.68 16.78 5.88
CA VAL A 22 -2.85 15.72 5.33
C VAL A 22 -1.92 16.35 4.31
N ASP A 23 -0.63 16.11 4.50
CA ASP A 23 0.44 16.61 3.63
C ASP A 23 0.82 15.58 2.56
N GLY A 24 0.72 14.29 2.89
CA GLY A 24 0.97 13.22 1.93
C GLY A 24 0.79 11.81 2.49
N ILE A 25 0.99 10.81 1.63
CA ILE A 25 0.96 9.39 1.98
C ILE A 25 2.18 8.68 1.40
N SER A 26 2.66 7.62 2.06
CA SER A 26 3.82 6.85 1.62
C SER A 26 3.53 5.94 0.42
N LEU A 27 2.27 5.57 0.22
CA LEU A 27 1.85 4.66 -0.83
C LEU A 27 0.40 4.96 -1.21
N ASP A 28 0.09 4.95 -2.49
CA ASP A 28 -1.23 5.20 -3.08
C ASP A 28 -1.87 3.94 -3.68
N VAL A 29 -1.29 2.77 -3.39
CA VAL A 29 -1.70 1.48 -3.96
C VAL A 29 -1.53 0.33 -2.95
N ALA A 30 -2.39 -0.68 -3.00
CA ALA A 30 -2.21 -1.96 -2.30
C ALA A 30 -2.73 -3.15 -3.13
N ASP A 31 -2.33 -4.37 -2.76
CA ASP A 31 -2.97 -5.58 -3.28
C ASP A 31 -4.39 -5.73 -2.71
N VAL A 32 -5.31 -6.36 -3.45
CA VAL A 32 -6.68 -6.67 -2.97
C VAL A 32 -6.69 -7.53 -1.70
N ALA A 33 -5.63 -8.29 -1.42
CA ALA A 33 -5.45 -9.01 -0.16
C ALA A 33 -5.23 -8.06 1.03
N GLY A 34 -4.84 -6.81 0.79
CA GLY A 34 -4.45 -5.85 1.82
C GLY A 34 -3.04 -6.09 2.33
N GLY A 35 -2.77 -5.67 3.56
CA GLY A 35 -1.49 -5.88 4.26
C GLY A 35 -0.41 -4.84 3.97
N ALA A 36 -0.64 -3.90 3.04
CA ALA A 36 0.32 -2.84 2.74
C ALA A 36 0.39 -1.82 3.88
N ASP A 37 1.61 -1.52 4.32
CA ASP A 37 1.87 -0.47 5.32
C ASP A 37 1.75 0.92 4.67
N VAL A 38 0.69 1.64 5.00
CA VAL A 38 0.44 3.00 4.52
C VAL A 38 0.72 3.99 5.65
N VAL A 39 1.72 4.83 5.46
CA VAL A 39 2.04 5.94 6.36
C VAL A 39 1.42 7.21 5.82
N VAL A 40 0.77 7.93 6.71
CA VAL A 40 0.11 9.20 6.48
C VAL A 40 0.94 10.28 7.13
N PHE A 41 1.25 11.34 6.40
CA PHE A 41 1.92 12.53 6.89
C PHE A 41 0.93 13.67 7.00
N GLY A 42 0.87 14.35 8.14
CA GLY A 42 -0.14 15.39 8.39
C GLY A 42 -0.08 15.98 9.79
N GLY A 43 -1.19 16.54 10.26
CA GLY A 43 -1.26 17.17 11.57
C GLY A 43 -2.68 17.47 12.03
N GLY A 44 -2.81 17.94 13.28
CA GLY A 44 -4.09 18.42 13.85
C GLY A 44 -4.92 17.36 14.60
N GLY A 45 -4.41 16.14 14.77
CA GLY A 45 -5.01 15.13 15.64
C GLY A 45 -5.01 15.55 17.11
N GLY A 46 -6.00 15.14 17.90
CA GLY A 46 -5.93 15.35 19.36
C GLY A 46 -4.88 14.45 20.01
N ARG A 47 -4.16 14.92 21.03
CA ARG A 47 -3.17 14.11 21.79
C ARG A 47 -3.72 12.75 22.24
N ASP A 48 -4.99 12.72 22.66
CA ASP A 48 -5.65 11.54 23.23
C ASP A 48 -6.65 10.87 22.28
N ALA A 49 -6.75 11.31 21.02
CA ALA A 49 -7.61 10.62 20.07
C ALA A 49 -6.87 9.39 19.51
N ALA A 50 -7.64 8.43 18.99
CA ALA A 50 -7.11 7.27 18.27
C ALA A 50 -7.23 7.58 16.78
N PRO A 51 -6.11 7.71 16.03
CA PRO A 51 -6.18 7.92 14.59
C PRO A 51 -6.69 6.67 13.88
N SER A 52 -7.43 6.86 12.79
CA SER A 52 -7.88 5.79 11.90
C SER A 52 -7.81 6.24 10.44
N CYS A 53 -7.55 5.28 9.57
CA CYS A 53 -7.55 5.44 8.12
C CYS A 53 -8.82 4.82 7.53
N PHE A 54 -9.41 5.51 6.56
CA PHE A 54 -10.62 5.08 5.89
C PHE A 54 -10.32 4.85 4.42
N PHE A 55 -10.40 3.60 3.99
CA PHE A 55 -10.23 3.17 2.61
C PHE A 55 -11.63 3.02 1.98
N GLY A 56 -12.13 4.10 1.39
CA GLY A 56 -13.54 4.15 1.00
C GLY A 56 -14.46 4.13 2.23
N ASP A 57 -15.26 3.07 2.36
CA ASP A 57 -16.16 2.83 3.49
C ASP A 57 -15.53 1.97 4.60
N VAL A 58 -14.35 1.39 4.37
CA VAL A 58 -13.66 0.54 5.34
C VAL A 58 -12.77 1.37 6.27
N ALA A 59 -13.10 1.40 7.56
CA ALA A 59 -12.27 2.00 8.59
C ALA A 59 -11.25 1.00 9.14
N VAL A 60 -10.00 1.44 9.27
CA VAL A 60 -8.90 0.69 9.89
C VAL A 60 -8.26 1.56 10.97
N ASP A 61 -8.17 1.01 12.17
CA ASP A 61 -7.46 1.68 13.26
C ASP A 61 -5.97 1.78 12.93
N ALA A 62 -5.40 2.95 13.20
CA ALA A 62 -3.98 3.10 13.09
C ALA A 62 -3.26 2.16 14.05
N GLU A 63 -2.13 1.63 13.62
CA GLU A 63 -1.27 0.92 14.55
C GLU A 63 -0.84 1.91 15.66
N ALA A 64 -0.88 1.46 16.91
CA ALA A 64 -0.28 2.17 18.03
C ALA A 64 1.16 1.67 18.15
N GLY A 65 2.12 2.41 17.59
CA GLY A 65 3.52 1.97 17.61
C GLY A 65 4.52 3.08 17.82
N ASP A 66 5.73 2.66 18.14
CA ASP A 66 6.88 3.53 18.35
C ASP A 66 7.26 4.21 17.03
N PRO A 67 7.10 5.54 16.90
CA PRO A 67 7.48 6.25 15.68
C PRO A 67 8.96 6.02 15.32
N ALA A 68 9.85 5.72 16.29
CA ALA A 68 11.23 5.38 16.00
C ALA A 68 11.38 4.07 15.21
N ARG A 69 10.51 3.06 15.46
CA ARG A 69 10.48 1.80 14.67
C ARG A 69 10.02 2.03 13.25
N TRP A 70 9.18 3.04 13.04
CA TRP A 70 8.61 3.38 11.75
C TRP A 70 9.37 4.52 11.05
N ARG A 71 10.48 4.97 11.66
CA ARG A 71 11.28 6.12 11.24
C ARG A 71 10.45 7.39 11.05
N LEU A 72 9.34 7.51 11.78
CA LEU A 72 8.49 8.69 11.75
C LEU A 72 9.10 9.82 12.59
N PRO A 73 8.86 11.09 12.22
CA PRO A 73 9.19 12.22 13.06
C PRO A 73 8.53 12.08 14.44
N ALA A 74 9.29 12.33 15.51
CA ALA A 74 8.72 12.40 16.86
C ALA A 74 7.65 13.50 16.93
N GLN A 75 6.59 13.27 17.71
CA GLN A 75 5.59 14.30 17.99
C GLN A 75 6.29 15.57 18.49
N ARG A 76 6.04 16.69 17.81
CA ARG A 76 6.53 17.99 18.27
C ARG A 76 5.67 18.44 19.44
N CYS A 77 6.24 18.41 20.64
CA CYS A 77 5.66 19.00 21.84
C CYS A 77 6.49 20.25 22.21
N GLY A 78 5.83 21.38 22.48
CA GLY A 78 6.50 22.65 22.76
C GLY A 78 5.76 23.52 23.78
N GLY A 79 6.51 24.39 24.46
CA GLY A 79 6.00 25.38 25.42
C GLY A 79 5.91 24.91 26.89
N SER A 80 5.64 25.86 27.80
CA SER A 80 5.56 25.67 29.26
C SER A 80 4.39 24.79 29.74
N ALA A 81 3.58 24.27 28.82
CA ALA A 81 2.37 23.49 29.10
C ALA A 81 2.38 22.05 28.55
N PHE A 82 3.47 21.56 27.94
CA PHE A 82 3.55 20.23 27.33
C PHE A 82 2.39 19.90 26.35
N ALA A 83 1.96 20.88 25.55
CA ALA A 83 0.96 20.67 24.52
C ALA A 83 1.64 20.05 23.28
N CYS A 84 1.33 18.79 23.01
CA CYS A 84 1.75 18.13 21.77
C CYS A 84 0.78 18.51 20.64
N LEU A 85 1.32 18.76 19.44
CA LEU A 85 0.56 19.20 18.25
C LEU A 85 -0.38 18.14 17.66
N GLY A 86 -0.52 16.97 18.31
CA GLY A 86 -1.25 15.83 17.78
C GLY A 86 -0.38 14.79 17.11
N TRP A 87 -0.99 13.88 16.34
CA TRP A 87 -0.26 12.95 15.48
C TRP A 87 0.27 13.72 14.26
N THR A 88 1.58 13.64 14.04
CA THR A 88 2.24 14.20 12.84
C THR A 88 2.41 13.17 11.73
N ALA A 89 2.29 11.89 12.10
CA ALA A 89 2.21 10.80 11.18
C ALA A 89 1.44 9.63 11.80
N THR A 90 0.80 8.83 10.95
CA THR A 90 -0.02 7.69 11.36
C THR A 90 0.24 6.53 10.40
N LYS A 91 0.39 5.31 10.92
CA LYS A 91 0.54 4.11 10.10
C LYS A 91 -0.74 3.28 10.16
N CYS A 92 -1.24 2.87 9.00
CA CYS A 92 -2.36 1.95 8.87
C CYS A 92 -1.99 0.81 7.93
N VAL A 93 -2.54 -0.37 8.19
CA VAL A 93 -2.41 -1.51 7.30
C VAL A 93 -3.61 -1.51 6.35
N ALA A 94 -3.36 -1.47 5.04
CA ALA A 94 -4.43 -1.50 4.05
C ALA A 94 -5.30 -2.77 4.25
N PRO A 95 -6.63 -2.65 4.35
CA PRO A 95 -7.51 -3.80 4.51
C PRO A 95 -7.58 -4.62 3.23
N SER A 96 -8.11 -5.84 3.31
CA SER A 96 -8.54 -6.53 2.09
C SER A 96 -9.72 -5.79 1.48
N HIS A 97 -9.65 -5.54 0.18
CA HIS A 97 -10.65 -4.74 -0.54
C HIS A 97 -10.75 -5.20 -2.00
N PRO A 98 -11.94 -5.18 -2.62
CA PRO A 98 -12.08 -5.45 -4.06
C PRO A 98 -11.20 -4.54 -4.93
N ALA A 99 -10.81 -5.04 -6.10
CA ALA A 99 -10.01 -4.25 -7.03
C ALA A 99 -10.79 -3.00 -7.49
N GLY A 100 -10.12 -1.85 -7.49
CA GLY A 100 -10.74 -0.57 -7.82
C GLY A 100 -10.03 0.61 -7.18
N PHE A 101 -10.57 1.80 -7.43
CA PHE A 101 -10.11 3.04 -6.80
C PHE A 101 -11.05 3.38 -5.65
N VAL A 102 -10.47 3.74 -4.51
CA VAL A 102 -11.18 4.31 -3.37
C VAL A 102 -10.55 5.65 -3.00
N VAL A 103 -11.27 6.44 -2.22
CA VAL A 103 -10.66 7.60 -1.57
C VAL A 103 -10.10 7.16 -0.24
N LEU A 104 -8.81 7.39 -0.03
CA LEU A 104 -8.21 7.29 1.27
C LEU A 104 -8.46 8.59 2.04
N SER A 105 -8.89 8.46 3.29
CA SER A 105 -9.13 9.58 4.18
C SER A 105 -8.74 9.26 5.60
N PHE A 106 -8.55 10.29 6.42
CA PHE A 106 -7.99 10.15 7.75
C PHE A 106 -8.79 10.93 8.78
N GLY A 107 -8.97 10.33 9.94
CA GLY A 107 -9.75 10.89 11.05
C GLY A 107 -9.47 10.15 12.35
N ALA A 108 -10.39 10.25 13.30
CA ALA A 108 -10.39 9.45 14.52
C ALA A 108 -11.19 8.15 14.35
N ALA A 109 -10.95 7.16 15.21
CA ALA A 109 -11.62 5.83 15.22
C ALA A 109 -13.15 5.84 15.35
N HIS A 110 -13.78 7.01 15.51
CA HIS A 110 -15.23 7.17 15.59
C HIS A 110 -15.76 8.20 14.59
N ASP A 111 -14.89 8.70 13.73
CA ASP A 111 -15.30 9.59 12.65
C ASP A 111 -16.00 8.75 11.56
N SER A 112 -16.95 9.37 10.87
CA SER A 112 -17.53 8.82 9.65
C SER A 112 -16.60 9.14 8.48
N ALA A 113 -16.50 8.22 7.52
CA ALA A 113 -15.79 8.50 6.27
C ALA A 113 -16.38 9.77 5.61
N PRO A 114 -15.57 10.61 4.94
CA PRO A 114 -15.96 11.95 4.49
C PRO A 114 -17.15 11.97 3.53
N PHE A 115 -17.44 10.85 2.87
CA PHE A 115 -18.50 10.70 1.87
C PHE A 115 -19.84 10.21 2.44
N LEU A 116 -19.95 10.03 3.76
CA LEU A 116 -21.15 9.55 4.45
C LEU A 116 -21.85 10.63 5.30
N SER A 117 -21.47 11.91 5.21
CA SER A 117 -22.00 12.92 6.13
C SER A 117 -22.52 14.18 5.44
N ASP A 118 -23.84 14.36 5.55
CA ASP A 118 -24.57 15.59 5.30
C ASP A 118 -24.10 16.68 6.29
N GLY A 119 -23.08 17.46 5.92
CA GLY A 119 -22.79 18.75 6.57
C GLY A 119 -21.84 18.74 7.77
N GLY A 120 -20.92 17.79 7.88
CA GLY A 120 -19.83 17.84 8.86
C GLY A 120 -18.77 16.78 8.65
N ALA A 121 -17.95 16.92 7.61
CA ALA A 121 -16.85 15.99 7.35
C ALA A 121 -15.83 16.03 8.51
N SER A 122 -15.73 14.93 9.27
CA SER A 122 -14.76 14.77 10.36
C SER A 122 -13.47 14.08 9.89
N ALA A 123 -13.56 13.21 8.89
CA ALA A 123 -12.41 12.72 8.14
C ALA A 123 -12.09 13.66 6.96
N PHE A 124 -10.80 13.83 6.64
CA PHE A 124 -10.34 14.66 5.52
C PHE A 124 -9.78 13.76 4.43
N ALA A 125 -10.24 13.97 3.19
CA ALA A 125 -9.79 13.20 2.03
C ALA A 125 -8.35 13.56 1.69
N SER A 126 -7.49 12.56 1.55
CA SER A 126 -6.06 12.75 1.33
C SER A 126 -5.64 12.48 -0.10
N ALA A 127 -6.14 11.40 -0.69
CA ALA A 127 -5.65 10.89 -1.96
C ALA A 127 -6.59 9.85 -2.56
N GLN A 128 -6.51 9.69 -3.88
CA GLN A 128 -6.98 8.47 -4.54
C GLN A 128 -6.06 7.32 -4.15
N PHE A 129 -6.63 6.17 -3.83
CA PHE A 129 -5.91 4.97 -3.45
C PHE A 129 -6.43 3.79 -4.26
N ALA A 130 -5.52 2.97 -4.80
CA ALA A 130 -5.89 1.90 -5.72
C ALA A 130 -5.65 0.51 -5.12
N PHE A 131 -6.70 -0.31 -5.09
CA PHE A 131 -6.56 -1.74 -4.82
C PHE A 131 -6.37 -2.49 -6.14
N HIS A 132 -5.26 -3.22 -6.23
CA HIS A 132 -4.86 -3.94 -7.43
C HIS A 132 -4.97 -5.44 -7.22
N ALA A 133 -5.59 -6.13 -8.16
CA ALA A 133 -5.55 -7.58 -8.18
C ALA A 133 -4.10 -8.04 -8.44
N PRO A 134 -3.65 -9.14 -7.79
CA PRO A 134 -2.31 -9.66 -7.99
C PRO A 134 -2.11 -10.02 -9.46
N ALA A 135 -0.86 -9.90 -9.92
CA ALA A 135 -0.47 -10.43 -11.21
C ALA A 135 -0.82 -11.93 -11.29
N ARG A 136 -1.05 -12.44 -12.49
CA ARG A 136 -1.21 -13.88 -12.69
C ARG A 136 -0.46 -14.29 -13.92
N VAL A 137 0.51 -15.17 -13.74
CA VAL A 137 1.29 -15.73 -14.83
C VAL A 137 0.59 -16.98 -15.35
N ARG A 138 0.33 -17.04 -16.65
CA ARG A 138 -0.33 -18.19 -17.31
C ARG A 138 0.60 -18.96 -18.24
N ALA A 139 1.49 -18.26 -18.95
CA ALA A 139 2.45 -18.86 -19.87
C ALA A 139 3.65 -17.93 -20.09
N GLY A 140 4.79 -18.50 -20.48
CA GLY A 140 5.99 -17.77 -20.92
C GLY A 140 6.51 -18.35 -22.23
N PHE A 141 6.94 -17.50 -23.16
CA PHE A 141 7.54 -17.91 -24.44
C PHE A 141 8.64 -16.93 -24.89
N PRO A 142 9.79 -17.39 -25.40
CA PRO A 142 10.23 -18.79 -25.51
C PRO A 142 10.40 -19.44 -24.12
N SER A 143 10.38 -20.77 -24.07
CA SER A 143 10.54 -21.54 -22.81
C SER A 143 12.01 -21.71 -22.38
N HIS A 144 12.95 -21.16 -23.15
CA HIS A 144 14.38 -21.28 -22.92
C HIS A 144 15.12 -20.03 -23.41
N SER A 145 16.20 -19.66 -22.72
CA SER A 145 17.12 -18.59 -23.09
C SER A 145 18.57 -19.04 -22.89
N PRO A 146 19.55 -18.37 -23.52
CA PRO A 146 20.97 -18.59 -23.22
C PRO A 146 21.29 -18.34 -21.74
N ALA A 147 22.21 -19.13 -21.19
CA ALA A 147 22.73 -18.96 -19.83
C ALA A 147 23.38 -17.59 -19.60
N ALA A 148 23.94 -16.99 -20.65
CA ALA A 148 24.51 -15.64 -20.61
C ALA A 148 23.46 -14.52 -20.37
N GLY A 149 22.16 -14.83 -20.38
CA GLY A 149 21.09 -13.83 -20.27
C GLY A 149 20.84 -13.06 -21.57
N GLY A 150 20.16 -11.92 -21.46
CA GLY A 150 19.85 -11.00 -22.57
C GLY A 150 18.73 -11.46 -23.52
N GLY A 151 18.22 -12.68 -23.36
CA GLY A 151 17.03 -13.15 -24.08
C GLY A 151 15.76 -12.49 -23.56
N VAL A 152 14.75 -12.32 -24.42
CA VAL A 152 13.45 -11.76 -24.05
C VAL A 152 12.38 -12.85 -23.98
N VAL A 153 11.75 -13.00 -22.82
CA VAL A 153 10.62 -13.90 -22.58
C VAL A 153 9.32 -13.10 -22.49
N PHE A 154 8.37 -13.43 -23.34
CA PHE A 154 7.01 -12.91 -23.32
C PHE A 154 6.15 -13.70 -22.34
N VAL A 155 5.68 -13.00 -21.32
CA VAL A 155 4.84 -13.52 -20.26
C VAL A 155 3.39 -13.17 -20.54
N ARG A 156 2.55 -14.19 -20.76
CA ARG A 156 1.10 -14.04 -20.89
C ARG A 156 0.42 -14.26 -19.54
N GLY A 157 -0.53 -13.41 -19.20
CA GLY A 157 -1.10 -13.40 -17.86
C GLY A 157 -2.38 -12.59 -17.72
N ALA A 158 -2.62 -12.15 -16.49
CA ALA A 158 -3.63 -11.15 -16.14
C ALA A 158 -3.04 -10.19 -15.09
N ASN A 159 -3.59 -8.98 -15.03
CA ASN A 159 -3.16 -7.91 -14.12
C ASN A 159 -1.66 -7.57 -14.25
N LEU A 160 -1.09 -7.71 -15.45
CA LEU A 160 0.29 -7.34 -15.75
C LEU A 160 0.38 -5.83 -15.96
N LYS A 161 0.74 -5.10 -14.91
CA LYS A 161 0.78 -3.64 -14.93
C LYS A 161 2.20 -3.11 -15.17
N PRO A 162 2.34 -1.91 -15.77
CA PRO A 162 3.63 -1.27 -16.02
C PRO A 162 4.35 -0.79 -14.75
N GLY A 163 3.79 -1.03 -13.56
CA GLY A 163 4.23 -0.41 -12.31
C GLY A 163 3.49 0.89 -12.00
N ALA A 164 3.66 1.42 -10.79
CA ALA A 164 3.17 2.72 -10.36
C ALA A 164 4.26 3.44 -9.56
N GLY A 165 4.47 4.74 -9.82
CA GLY A 165 5.55 5.52 -9.18
C GLY A 165 6.94 4.90 -9.42
N ASP A 166 7.69 4.68 -8.36
CA ASP A 166 9.05 4.08 -8.39
C ASP A 166 9.03 2.53 -8.47
N ALA A 167 7.85 1.90 -8.44
CA ALA A 167 7.74 0.44 -8.49
C ALA A 167 7.92 -0.07 -9.93
N VAL A 168 9.16 -0.36 -10.32
CA VAL A 168 9.48 -0.96 -11.62
C VAL A 168 9.08 -2.44 -11.64
N PRO A 169 8.28 -2.91 -12.62
CA PRO A 169 7.93 -4.31 -12.74
C PRO A 169 9.18 -5.14 -13.03
N SER A 170 9.22 -6.35 -12.49
CA SER A 170 10.34 -7.27 -12.71
C SER A 170 9.86 -8.70 -12.87
N CYS A 171 10.59 -9.44 -13.70
CA CYS A 171 10.48 -10.89 -13.77
C CYS A 171 11.57 -11.51 -12.91
N ARG A 172 11.24 -12.60 -12.23
CA ARG A 172 12.19 -13.43 -11.51
C ARG A 172 12.13 -14.84 -12.05
N PHE A 173 13.31 -15.40 -12.29
CA PHE A 173 13.50 -16.71 -12.86
C PHE A 173 14.31 -17.57 -11.88
N GLY A 174 13.63 -18.31 -11.00
CA GLY A 174 14.23 -19.05 -9.89
C GLY A 174 13.97 -18.41 -8.53
N GLU A 175 14.74 -18.82 -7.53
CA GLU A 175 14.56 -18.39 -6.14
C GLU A 175 15.13 -16.97 -5.87
N SER A 176 14.99 -16.53 -4.61
CA SER A 176 14.99 -15.15 -4.10
C SER A 176 16.24 -14.28 -4.33
N ASP A 177 17.23 -14.74 -5.09
CA ASP A 177 18.44 -13.96 -5.34
C ASP A 177 18.17 -12.76 -6.25
N ALA A 178 18.80 -11.63 -5.94
CA ALA A 178 18.70 -10.41 -6.76
C ALA A 178 19.20 -10.65 -8.20
N ALA A 179 20.21 -11.51 -8.37
CA ALA A 179 20.71 -11.94 -9.68
C ALA A 179 19.68 -12.71 -10.51
N ALA A 180 18.62 -13.25 -9.86
CA ALA A 180 17.57 -13.96 -10.57
C ALA A 180 16.52 -13.03 -11.20
N ARG A 181 16.60 -11.72 -10.94
CA ARG A 181 15.67 -10.71 -11.44
C ARG A 181 16.14 -10.12 -12.76
N GLY A 182 15.21 -9.96 -13.68
CA GLY A 182 15.40 -9.24 -14.93
C GLY A 182 14.38 -8.12 -15.08
N PRO A 183 14.74 -7.03 -15.79
CA PRO A 183 13.82 -5.94 -16.07
C PRO A 183 12.62 -6.46 -16.86
N ALA A 184 11.45 -5.88 -16.57
CA ALA A 184 10.22 -6.21 -17.27
C ALA A 184 9.57 -4.94 -17.84
N THR A 185 8.86 -5.11 -18.94
CA THR A 185 8.04 -4.07 -19.56
C THR A 185 6.65 -4.64 -19.78
N ALA A 186 5.64 -4.06 -19.13
CA ALA A 186 4.26 -4.44 -19.40
C ALA A 186 3.85 -3.91 -20.78
N VAL A 187 3.47 -4.82 -21.66
CA VAL A 187 2.95 -4.48 -23.00
C VAL A 187 1.45 -4.23 -22.93
N SER A 188 0.74 -4.99 -22.09
CA SER A 188 -0.67 -4.80 -21.76
C SER A 188 -0.99 -5.48 -20.42
N SER A 189 -2.22 -5.34 -19.91
CA SER A 189 -2.69 -6.08 -18.72
C SER A 189 -2.62 -7.62 -18.84
N ALA A 190 -2.40 -8.15 -20.04
CA ALA A 190 -2.30 -9.58 -20.33
C ALA A 190 -0.96 -10.02 -20.93
N LEU A 191 -0.02 -9.10 -21.19
CA LEU A 191 1.28 -9.41 -21.79
C LEU A 191 2.40 -8.55 -21.20
N MET A 192 3.53 -9.18 -20.86
CA MET A 192 4.73 -8.52 -20.35
C MET A 192 5.96 -9.10 -21.06
N ALA A 193 6.91 -8.25 -21.43
CA ALA A 193 8.20 -8.66 -21.95
C ALA A 193 9.23 -8.62 -20.81
N CYS A 194 10.00 -9.68 -20.65
CA CYS A 194 10.98 -9.80 -19.57
C CYS A 194 12.34 -10.18 -20.12
N GLU A 195 13.36 -9.41 -19.76
CA GLU A 195 14.73 -9.77 -20.07
C GLU A 195 15.23 -10.85 -19.10
N THR A 196 15.91 -11.85 -19.64
CA THR A 196 16.48 -12.94 -18.86
C THR A 196 17.84 -12.52 -18.32
N PRO A 197 18.10 -12.59 -17.00
CA PRO A 197 19.43 -12.33 -16.47
C PRO A 197 20.36 -13.52 -16.73
N GLU A 198 21.67 -13.29 -16.58
CA GLU A 198 22.69 -14.36 -16.61
C GLU A 198 22.44 -15.36 -15.49
N ARG A 199 22.47 -16.66 -15.81
CA ARG A 199 22.32 -17.76 -14.85
C ARG A 199 22.93 -19.07 -15.34
N PHE A 200 23.22 -19.94 -14.38
CA PHE A 200 23.60 -21.33 -14.65
C PHE A 200 22.48 -22.10 -15.37
N VAL A 201 22.88 -23.07 -16.18
CA VAL A 201 21.98 -23.95 -16.92
C VAL A 201 21.11 -24.75 -15.94
N GLY A 202 19.79 -24.71 -16.14
CA GLY A 202 18.82 -25.42 -15.31
C GLY A 202 17.38 -25.00 -15.58
N ILE A 203 16.44 -25.72 -15.01
CA ILE A 203 15.01 -25.38 -15.06
C ILE A 203 14.69 -24.53 -13.83
N VAL A 204 14.05 -23.38 -14.05
CA VAL A 204 13.69 -22.43 -12.98
C VAL A 204 12.23 -22.00 -13.09
N GLN A 205 11.63 -21.62 -11.98
CA GLN A 205 10.27 -21.08 -11.96
C GLN A 205 10.25 -19.62 -12.39
N LEU A 206 9.34 -19.27 -13.30
CA LEU A 206 9.10 -17.88 -13.70
C LEU A 206 8.02 -17.25 -12.81
N SER A 207 8.33 -16.08 -12.26
CA SER A 207 7.40 -15.26 -11.48
C SER A 207 7.51 -13.78 -11.85
N VAL A 208 6.44 -13.02 -11.62
CA VAL A 208 6.34 -11.59 -11.94
C VAL A 208 5.97 -10.81 -10.69
N SER A 209 6.55 -9.61 -10.56
CA SER A 209 6.19 -8.60 -9.56
C SER A 209 5.78 -7.31 -10.27
N VAL A 210 4.67 -6.69 -9.84
CA VAL A 210 4.13 -5.46 -10.46
C VAL A 210 3.81 -4.33 -9.47
N VAL A 211 3.85 -4.55 -8.16
CA VAL A 211 3.32 -3.57 -7.17
C VAL A 211 4.32 -3.09 -6.12
N ASP A 212 5.33 -3.89 -5.73
CA ASP A 212 6.08 -3.62 -4.49
C ASP A 212 7.59 -3.90 -4.60
N GLY A 213 8.16 -3.77 -5.81
CA GLY A 213 9.58 -4.03 -6.01
C GLY A 213 9.97 -5.49 -5.71
N GLY A 214 9.02 -6.43 -5.77
CA GLY A 214 9.25 -7.86 -5.60
C GLY A 214 9.12 -8.34 -4.16
N ALA A 215 8.13 -7.86 -3.41
CA ALA A 215 7.67 -8.48 -2.18
C ALA A 215 6.50 -9.45 -2.44
N THR A 216 5.67 -9.17 -3.45
CA THR A 216 4.61 -10.03 -3.95
C THR A 216 5.00 -10.60 -5.30
N HIS A 217 4.92 -11.92 -5.42
CA HIS A 217 5.31 -12.64 -6.62
C HIS A 217 4.16 -13.50 -7.09
N SER A 218 3.84 -13.36 -8.36
CA SER A 218 2.90 -14.25 -9.03
C SER A 218 3.70 -15.22 -9.86
N ALA A 219 3.65 -16.50 -9.52
CA ALA A 219 4.41 -17.51 -10.24
C ALA A 219 3.55 -18.25 -11.26
N LEU A 220 4.17 -18.77 -12.31
CA LEU A 220 3.55 -19.85 -13.09
C LEU A 220 3.32 -20.99 -12.10
N ALA A 221 2.05 -21.38 -11.92
CA ALA A 221 1.75 -22.66 -11.30
C ALA A 221 2.47 -23.72 -12.13
N ALA A 222 3.27 -24.56 -11.48
CA ALA A 222 3.87 -25.73 -12.12
C ALA A 222 2.75 -26.70 -12.50
N GLY A 223 2.06 -26.42 -13.59
CA GLY A 223 1.06 -27.29 -14.19
C GLY A 223 1.80 -28.34 -15.00
N ALA A 224 1.62 -29.60 -14.58
CA ALA A 224 2.05 -30.82 -15.25
C ALA A 224 2.21 -30.65 -16.78
N GLY A 225 3.43 -30.90 -17.26
CA GLY A 225 3.69 -31.08 -18.68
C GLY A 225 2.88 -32.27 -19.20
N GLY A 226 1.73 -31.98 -19.78
CA GLY A 226 1.00 -32.93 -20.63
C GLY A 226 1.64 -32.92 -22.01
N VAL A 227 2.48 -33.91 -22.29
CA VAL A 227 2.82 -34.28 -23.66
C VAL A 227 1.57 -34.94 -24.26
N GLY A 228 0.91 -34.25 -25.18
CA GLY A 228 -0.10 -34.84 -26.06
C GLY A 228 0.47 -34.88 -27.47
N GLY A 229 0.81 -36.09 -27.92
CA GLY A 229 1.20 -36.39 -29.30
C GLY A 229 0.01 -36.44 -30.26
#